data_AF-A0A8X6SXX8-F1
#
_entry.id   AF-A0A8X6SXX8-F1
#
_cell.length_a   1.000
_cell.length_b   1.000
_cell.length_c   1.000
_cell.angle_alpha   90.00
_cell.angle_beta   90.00
_cell.angle_gamma   90.00
#
_symmetry.space_group_name_H-M   'P 1'
#
loop_
_entity.id
_entity.type
_entity.pdbx_description
1 polymer ?
#
loop_
_entity_poly.entity_id
_entity_poly.type
_entity_poly.pdbx_seq_one_letter_code
_entity_poly.pdbx_strand_id
1 'polypeptide(L)'
;MGLQFLFMDDNAPCHRTVAAEQLIETEDIECRRLAARTLPPVTIRELRLALQDEWAAMPQQLIDTLILSLGRRCETCLAVRGDHTPY
;
A
#
# COMPACT_ATOMS: atom_id res chain seq x y z
N MET A 1 0.02 14.54 23.77
CA MET A 1 -0.55 14.85 22.44
C MET A 1 -0.46 13.57 21.63
N GLY A 2 -1.58 12.89 21.39
CA GLY A 2 -1.60 11.59 20.73
C GLY A 2 -1.35 11.72 19.22
N LEU A 3 -0.70 10.73 18.62
CA LEU A 3 -0.58 10.61 17.17
C LEU A 3 -1.99 10.43 16.60
N GLN A 4 -2.45 11.39 15.79
CA GLN A 4 -3.65 11.23 15.00
C GLN A 4 -3.28 10.41 13.76
N PHE A 5 -3.78 9.18 13.67
CA PHE A 5 -3.59 8.34 12.49
C PHE A 5 -4.56 8.79 11.40
N LEU A 6 -4.04 9.00 10.19
CA LEU A 6 -4.82 9.23 8.99
C LEU A 6 -4.80 7.94 8.18
N PHE A 7 -5.96 7.31 8.02
CA PHE A 7 -6.13 6.17 7.13
C PHE A 7 -6.42 6.67 5.70
N MET A 8 -5.76 6.09 4.71
CA MET A 8 -5.92 6.42 3.29
C MET A 8 -6.11 5.13 2.50
N ASP A 9 -7.14 5.09 1.66
CA ASP A 9 -7.48 3.95 0.81
C ASP A 9 -8.17 4.46 -0.48
N ASP A 10 -8.38 3.58 -1.46
CA ASP A 10 -9.11 3.90 -2.68
C ASP A 10 -10.64 3.91 -2.48
N ASN A 11 -11.37 4.19 -3.56
CA ASN A 11 -12.83 4.34 -3.51
C ASN A 11 -13.58 3.05 -3.92
N ALA A 12 -12.95 1.88 -3.80
CA ALA A 12 -13.55 0.61 -4.18
C ALA A 12 -14.87 0.36 -3.42
N PRO A 13 -15.93 -0.17 -4.09
CA PRO A 13 -17.24 -0.37 -3.44
C PRO A 13 -17.18 -1.27 -2.20
N CYS A 14 -16.27 -2.24 -2.16
CA CYS A 14 -16.09 -3.13 -1.01
C CYS A 14 -15.65 -2.39 0.25
N HIS A 15 -14.80 -1.36 0.13
CA HIS A 15 -14.27 -0.59 1.27
C HIS A 15 -15.27 0.40 1.85
N ARG A 16 -16.29 0.78 1.07
CA ARG A 16 -17.37 1.70 1.49
C ARG A 16 -18.60 0.98 2.04
N THR A 17 -18.48 -0.31 2.32
CA THR A 17 -19.56 -1.04 3.01
C THR A 17 -19.43 -0.84 4.51
N VAL A 18 -20.55 -0.75 5.22
CA VAL A 18 -20.59 -0.61 6.69
C VAL A 18 -19.85 -1.77 7.40
N ALA A 19 -19.81 -2.94 6.77
CA ALA A 19 -19.06 -4.09 7.27
C ALA A 19 -17.54 -3.93 7.07
N ALA A 20 -17.10 -3.34 5.97
CA ALA A 20 -15.68 -3.06 5.73
C ALA A 20 -15.15 -1.94 6.62
N GLU A 21 -15.92 -0.87 6.87
CA GLU A 21 -15.56 0.18 7.85
C GLU A 21 -15.28 -0.38 9.26
N GLN A 22 -15.85 -1.54 9.59
CA GLN A 22 -15.69 -2.22 10.88
C GLN A 22 -14.58 -3.28 10.92
N LEU A 23 -14.00 -3.66 9.77
CA LEU A 23 -13.10 -4.82 9.64
C LEU A 23 -11.71 -4.50 9.07
N ILE A 24 -11.26 -3.23 9.08
CA ILE A 24 -9.96 -2.85 8.50
C ILE A 24 -8.81 -3.33 9.42
N GLU A 25 -8.53 -4.62 9.39
CA GLU A 25 -7.26 -5.28 9.76
C GLU A 25 -7.20 -6.63 9.04
N THR A 26 -7.08 -6.64 7.73
CA THR A 26 -6.58 -7.83 7.02
C THR A 26 -5.71 -7.39 5.86
N GLU A 27 -4.48 -7.91 5.89
CA GLU A 27 -3.35 -7.57 5.04
C GLU A 27 -3.71 -7.52 3.56
N ASP A 28 -3.40 -6.39 2.92
CA ASP A 28 -3.27 -6.30 1.48
C ASP A 28 -1.99 -5.55 1.12
N ILE A 29 -1.39 -5.94 0.00
CA ILE A 29 -0.18 -5.41 -0.69
C ILE A 29 1.13 -6.16 -0.44
N GLU A 30 1.68 -6.77 -1.52
CA GLU A 30 3.10 -6.76 -1.96
C GLU A 30 3.32 -7.72 -3.17
N CYS A 31 2.70 -7.48 -4.34
CA CYS A 31 2.77 -8.44 -5.47
C CYS A 31 4.06 -8.39 -6.31
N ARG A 32 4.81 -7.26 -6.31
CA ARG A 32 5.94 -7.07 -7.24
C ARG A 32 7.20 -7.81 -6.81
N ARG A 33 7.56 -7.78 -5.52
CA ARG A 33 8.74 -8.48 -5.00
C ARG A 33 8.56 -9.99 -5.00
N LEU A 34 7.34 -10.45 -4.70
CA LEU A 34 6.96 -11.84 -4.87
C LEU A 34 7.21 -12.37 -6.28
N ALA A 35 6.88 -11.59 -7.31
CA ALA A 35 7.09 -11.98 -8.70
C ALA A 35 8.57 -12.12 -9.09
N ALA A 36 9.48 -11.50 -8.33
CA ALA A 36 10.93 -11.59 -8.54
C ALA A 36 11.60 -12.72 -7.75
N ARG A 37 10.85 -13.47 -6.93
CA ARG A 37 11.40 -14.58 -6.14
C ARG A 37 11.84 -15.73 -7.04
N THR A 38 12.97 -16.34 -6.69
CA THR A 38 13.53 -17.50 -7.41
C THR A 38 12.64 -18.73 -7.33
N LEU A 39 11.89 -18.87 -6.23
CA LEU A 39 10.90 -19.91 -6.05
C LEU A 39 9.53 -19.25 -5.87
N PRO A 40 8.64 -19.35 -6.87
CA PRO A 40 7.28 -18.82 -6.74
C PRO A 40 6.51 -19.66 -5.71
N PRO A 41 5.77 -19.02 -4.78
CA PRO A 41 4.91 -19.75 -3.85
C PRO A 41 3.81 -20.49 -4.63
N VAL A 42 3.64 -21.78 -4.37
CA VAL A 42 2.64 -22.62 -5.07
C VAL A 42 1.43 -22.94 -4.19
N THR A 43 1.50 -22.61 -2.89
CA THR A 43 0.38 -22.70 -1.95
C THR A 43 0.03 -21.35 -1.32
N ILE A 44 -1.22 -21.19 -0.87
CA ILE A 44 -1.67 -20.00 -0.13
C ILE A 44 -0.82 -19.77 1.13
N ARG A 45 -0.39 -20.85 1.80
CA ARG A 45 0.45 -20.75 3.00
C ARG A 45 1.83 -20.18 2.67
N GLU A 46 2.46 -20.68 1.62
CA GLU A 46 3.75 -20.17 1.14
C GLU A 46 3.65 -18.72 0.68
N LEU A 47 2.55 -18.37 -0.01
CA LEU A 47 2.30 -17.00 -0.43
C LEU A 47 2.20 -16.05 0.76
N ARG A 48 1.44 -16.43 1.80
CA ARG A 48 1.30 -15.62 3.02
C ARG A 48 2.63 -15.39 3.73
N LEU A 49 3.42 -16.46 3.91
CA LEU A 49 4.74 -16.36 4.53
C LEU A 49 5.68 -15.48 3.69
N ALA A 50 5.66 -15.66 2.37
CA ALA A 50 6.47 -14.84 1.48
C ALA A 50 6.06 -13.35 1.55
N LEU A 51 4.77 -13.02 1.62
CA LEU A 51 4.31 -11.64 1.82
C LEU A 51 4.82 -11.04 3.14
N GLN A 52 4.70 -11.81 4.22
CA GLN A 52 5.17 -11.39 5.54
C GLN A 52 6.68 -11.17 5.57
N ASP A 53 7.46 -12.04 4.93
CA ASP A 53 8.92 -11.90 4.80
C ASP A 53 9.30 -10.64 3.99
N GLU A 54 8.65 -10.41 2.84
CA GLU A 54 8.93 -9.23 2.00
C GLU A 54 8.55 -7.93 2.71
N TRP A 55 7.43 -7.92 3.43
CA TRP A 55 7.00 -6.79 4.25
C TRP A 55 7.98 -6.50 5.38
N ALA A 56 8.38 -7.53 6.14
CA ALA A 56 9.35 -7.41 7.22
C ALA A 56 10.74 -6.97 6.73
N ALA A 57 11.10 -7.32 5.49
CA ALA A 57 12.35 -6.91 4.86
C ALA A 57 12.29 -5.49 4.26
N MET A 58 11.14 -4.82 4.25
CA MET A 58 11.02 -3.49 3.66
C MET A 58 11.79 -2.43 4.47
N PRO A 59 12.72 -1.67 3.83
CA PRO A 59 13.43 -0.62 4.53
C PRO A 59 12.49 0.52 4.94
N GLN A 60 12.52 0.92 6.21
CA GLN A 60 11.72 2.04 6.69
C GLN A 60 12.00 3.33 5.90
N GLN A 61 13.24 3.57 5.50
CA GLN A 61 13.61 4.72 4.66
C GLN A 61 12.85 4.76 3.33
N LEU A 62 12.53 3.61 2.74
CA LEU A 62 11.73 3.55 1.52
C LEU A 62 10.29 4.00 1.80
N ILE A 63 9.70 3.52 2.90
CA ILE A 63 8.37 3.92 3.36
C ILE A 63 8.34 5.43 3.60
N ASP A 64 9.30 5.95 4.36
CA ASP A 64 9.41 7.38 4.67
C ASP A 64 9.56 8.22 3.39
N THR A 65 10.40 7.77 2.45
CA THR A 65 10.59 8.45 1.16
C THR A 65 9.29 8.50 0.37
N LEU A 66 8.52 7.42 0.34
CA LEU A 66 7.24 7.35 -0.35
C LEU A 66 6.21 8.29 0.30
N ILE A 67 6.06 8.24 1.63
CA ILE A 67 5.14 9.10 2.39
C ILE A 67 5.51 10.57 2.18
N LEU A 68 6.79 10.95 2.35
CA LEU A 68 7.24 12.32 2.18
C LEU A 68 7.09 12.82 0.73
N SER A 69 7.11 11.92 -0.26
CA SER A 69 6.89 12.29 -1.66
C SER A 69 5.44 12.64 -2.01
N LEU A 70 4.46 12.30 -1.15
CA LEU A 70 3.03 12.54 -1.41
C LEU A 70 2.74 14.03 -1.69
N GLY A 71 3.35 14.94 -0.93
CA GLY A 71 3.15 16.38 -1.12
C GLY A 71 3.50 16.84 -2.54
N ARG A 72 4.68 16.44 -3.04
CA ARG A 72 5.12 16.75 -4.42
C ARG A 72 4.19 16.16 -5.47
N ARG A 73 3.67 14.95 -5.25
CA ARG A 73 2.72 14.32 -6.20
C ARG A 73 1.41 15.08 -6.24
N CYS A 74 0.89 15.48 -5.07
CA CYS A 74 -0.29 16.34 -4.99
C CYS A 74 -0.08 17.68 -5.72
N GLU A 75 1.07 18.34 -5.53
CA GLU A 75 1.42 19.56 -6.26
C GLU A 75 1.45 19.33 -7.78
N THR A 76 1.99 18.20 -8.22
CA THR A 76 2.06 17.83 -9.64
C THR A 76 0.67 17.61 -10.22
N CYS A 77 -0.20 16.86 -9.50
CA CYS A 77 -1.61 16.69 -9.86
C CYS A 77 -2.35 18.03 -9.95
N LEU A 78 -2.12 18.95 -9.00
CA LEU A 78 -2.71 20.28 -9.02
C LEU A 78 -2.24 21.10 -10.23
N ALA A 79 -0.94 21.03 -10.56
CA ALA A 79 -0.37 21.74 -11.71
C ALA A 79 -1.00 21.30 -13.05
N VAL A 80 -1.36 20.02 -13.17
CA VAL A 80 -2.08 19.47 -14.34
C VAL A 80 -3.61 19.49 -14.19
N ARG A 81 -4.14 20.17 -13.16
CA ARG A 81 -5.59 20.30 -12.88
C ARG A 81 -6.31 18.96 -12.72
N GLY A 82 -5.63 17.98 -12.15
CA GLY A 82 -6.16 16.64 -11.90
C GLY A 82 -6.12 15.69 -13.09
N ASP A 83 -5.50 16.09 -14.22
CA ASP A 83 -5.20 15.18 -15.32
C ASP A 83 -4.08 14.17 -14.94
N HIS A 84 -3.81 13.21 -15.82
CA HIS A 84 -2.84 12.15 -15.59
C HIS A 84 -1.43 12.69 -15.34
N THR A 85 -0.78 12.16 -14.30
CA THR A 85 0.64 12.40 -14.01
C THR A 85 1.48 11.16 -14.32
N PRO A 86 2.80 11.28 -14.54
CA PRO A 86 3.67 10.14 -14.90
C PRO A 86 3.91 9.11 -13.78
N TYR A 87 3.20 9.21 -12.66
CA TYR A 87 3.34 8.34 -11.50
C TYR A 87 2.48 7.07 -11.62
#